data_AF-A0A839JGA0-F1
#
_entry.id   AF-A0A839JGA0-F1
#
_cell.length_a   1.000
_cell.length_b   1.000
_cell.length_c   1.000
_cell.angle_alpha   90.00
_cell.angle_beta   90.00
_cell.angle_gamma   90.00
#
_symmetry.space_group_name_H-M   'P 1'
#
loop_
_entity.id
_entity.type
_entity.pdbx_description
1 polymer ?
#
loop_
_entity_poly.entity_id
_entity_poly.type
_entity_poly.pdbx_seq_one_letter_code
_entity_poly.pdbx_strand_id
1 'polypeptide(L)'
;MLASYWYHSSTHENWPERDFDPAGKFTDDTRRRMESMAGPGSVERWAARQKDKALHIGTYEAAIENIFRRMDDQSGSSEQFFLHRVKLRPDSVIQAGVHKEPTNFVGDAYLAEVCGQGVNVYRYVNVHEDPSGVSLAVNATAIHAVQSIPIPLPVDGAHPWIVDATARLTDACSMPPVQPRGILRKIGVKPTSALASEARELEKEVASSLPFTSRTRLDAGFDEAAFAASPTAFPAKLLGLTRLVSDFQAVLDALDSQPWRVV
;
A
#
# COMPACT_ATOMS: atom_id res chain seq x y z
N MET A 1 -8.03 -29.36 2.91
CA MET A 1 -8.30 -28.06 3.55
C MET A 1 -7.60 -27.00 2.73
N LEU A 2 -8.33 -26.04 2.16
CA LEU A 2 -7.73 -24.88 1.50
C LEU A 2 -6.96 -24.10 2.59
N ALA A 3 -5.66 -23.90 2.40
CA ALA A 3 -4.89 -23.03 3.28
C ALA A 3 -5.46 -21.60 3.17
N SER A 4 -5.89 -21.01 4.28
CA SER A 4 -6.34 -19.61 4.29
C SER A 4 -5.12 -18.69 4.25
N TYR A 5 -5.04 -17.84 3.23
CA TYR A 5 -4.00 -16.83 3.09
C TYR A 5 -4.50 -15.47 3.56
N TRP A 6 -3.58 -14.70 4.13
CA TRP A 6 -3.79 -13.30 4.51
C TRP A 6 -2.90 -12.41 3.65
N TYR A 7 -3.20 -11.12 3.60
CA TYR A 7 -2.48 -10.19 2.74
C TYR A 7 -2.03 -8.94 3.48
N HIS A 8 -0.92 -8.38 3.03
CA HIS A 8 -0.40 -7.09 3.48
C HIS A 8 0.14 -6.33 2.28
N SER A 9 0.08 -5.00 2.33
CA SER A 9 0.71 -4.15 1.33
C SER A 9 1.65 -3.17 2.01
N SER A 10 2.86 -3.01 1.47
CA SER A 10 3.83 -2.05 2.01
C SER A 10 4.73 -1.49 0.92
N THR A 11 5.62 -0.57 1.28
CA THR A 11 6.72 -0.12 0.42
C THR A 11 8.04 -0.86 0.73
N HIS A 12 7.97 -1.93 1.51
CA HIS A 12 9.10 -2.74 1.94
C HIS A 12 9.05 -4.11 1.28
N GLU A 13 9.93 -4.35 0.30
CA GLU A 13 10.03 -5.61 -0.44
C GLU A 13 10.15 -6.84 0.47
N ASN A 14 11.01 -6.71 1.49
CA ASN A 14 11.38 -7.80 2.40
C ASN A 14 10.47 -7.90 3.63
N TRP A 15 9.28 -7.29 3.60
CA TRP A 15 8.35 -7.37 4.70
C TRP A 15 7.88 -8.81 4.98
N PRO A 16 7.78 -9.24 6.26
CA PRO A 16 8.26 -8.54 7.44
C PRO A 16 9.77 -8.72 7.61
N GLU A 17 10.46 -7.61 7.87
CA GLU A 17 11.88 -7.62 8.24
C GLU A 17 11.99 -7.78 9.75
N ARG A 18 12.61 -8.85 10.24
CA ARG A 18 12.74 -9.12 11.68
C ARG A 18 13.99 -8.48 12.29
N ASP A 19 15.04 -8.31 11.49
CA ASP A 19 16.36 -7.88 11.95
C ASP A 19 16.63 -6.39 11.75
N PHE A 20 15.58 -5.57 11.61
CA PHE A 20 15.76 -4.13 11.53
C PHE A 20 16.21 -3.55 12.88
N ASP A 21 17.00 -2.47 12.83
CA ASP A 21 17.32 -1.65 14.00
C ASP A 21 16.41 -0.40 14.00
N PRO A 22 15.35 -0.36 14.84
CA PRO A 22 14.48 0.80 14.93
C PRO A 22 15.23 2.09 15.29
N ALA A 23 16.30 1.97 16.10
CA ALA A 23 17.08 3.12 16.55
C ALA A 23 18.24 3.45 15.60
N GLY A 24 18.48 2.67 14.55
CA GLY A 24 19.67 2.79 13.69
C GLY A 24 19.81 4.16 13.01
N LYS A 25 18.69 4.87 12.82
CA LYS A 25 18.64 6.23 12.23
C LYS A 25 18.80 7.35 13.27
N PHE A 26 18.82 7.05 14.56
CA PHE A 26 18.94 8.07 15.59
C PHE A 26 20.36 8.62 15.67
N THR A 27 20.46 9.95 15.60
CA THR A 27 21.70 10.68 15.90
C THR A 27 22.06 10.55 17.38
N ASP A 28 23.34 10.74 17.72
CA ASP A 28 23.79 10.76 19.11
C ASP A 28 23.03 11.78 19.96
N ASP A 29 22.66 12.92 19.38
CA ASP A 29 21.83 13.93 20.05
C ASP A 29 20.42 13.43 20.35
N THR A 30 19.82 12.70 19.41
CA THR A 30 18.49 12.10 19.59
C THR A 30 18.54 11.06 20.71
N ARG A 31 19.56 10.20 20.69
CA ARG A 31 19.79 9.19 21.74
C ARG A 31 19.97 9.86 23.10
N ARG A 32 20.86 10.85 23.22
CA ARG A 32 21.08 11.60 24.47
C ARG A 32 19.83 12.29 25.00
N ARG A 33 19.01 12.88 24.12
CA ARG A 33 17.74 13.52 24.52
C ARG A 33 16.73 12.51 25.04
N MET A 34 16.61 11.35 24.40
CA MET A 34 15.71 10.30 24.88
C MET A 34 16.15 9.79 26.26
N GLU A 35 17.44 9.51 26.41
CA GLU A 35 18.02 9.05 27.68
C GLU A 35 17.84 10.08 28.82
N SER A 36 17.97 11.37 28.53
CA SER A 36 17.78 12.42 29.54
C SER A 36 16.31 12.65 29.91
N MET A 37 15.38 12.45 28.97
CA MET A 37 13.94 12.67 29.19
C MET A 37 13.22 11.46 29.79
N ALA A 38 13.56 10.25 29.34
CA ALA A 38 12.87 9.01 29.69
C ALA A 38 13.73 8.06 30.56
N GLY A 39 14.93 8.52 30.95
CA GLY A 39 15.86 7.84 31.83
C GLY A 39 16.76 6.82 31.12
N PRO A 40 17.80 6.32 31.83
CA PRO A 40 18.76 5.36 31.27
C PRO A 40 18.09 4.14 30.62
N GLY A 41 18.57 3.72 29.45
CA GLY A 41 18.07 2.57 28.68
C GLY A 41 16.78 2.82 27.90
N SER A 42 16.37 4.09 27.75
CA SER A 42 15.13 4.46 27.08
C SER A 42 15.14 4.15 25.59
N VAL A 43 16.29 4.30 24.92
CA VAL A 43 16.44 4.02 23.49
C VAL A 43 16.26 2.52 23.25
N GLU A 44 16.86 1.67 24.08
CA GLU A 44 16.76 0.22 24.00
C GLU A 44 15.34 -0.26 24.29
N ARG A 45 14.69 0.29 25.32
CA ARG A 45 13.27 -0.03 25.62
C ARG A 45 12.34 0.39 24.48
N TRP A 46 12.56 1.57 23.91
CA TRP A 46 11.78 2.04 22.77
C TRP A 46 12.01 1.14 21.54
N ALA A 47 13.25 0.78 21.24
CA ALA A 47 13.58 -0.11 20.13
C ALA A 47 12.97 -1.50 20.32
N ALA A 48 13.06 -2.08 21.52
CA ALA A 48 12.40 -3.34 21.85
C ALA A 48 10.88 -3.22 21.63
N ARG A 49 10.26 -2.12 22.06
CA ARG A 49 8.83 -1.88 21.84
C ARG A 49 8.48 -1.72 20.37
N GLN A 50 9.31 -1.09 19.54
CA GLN A 50 9.07 -1.03 18.09
C GLN A 50 9.08 -2.42 17.44
N LYS A 51 9.95 -3.32 17.90
CA LYS A 51 10.01 -4.71 17.40
C LYS A 51 8.81 -5.56 17.85
N ASP A 52 8.20 -5.21 18.98
CA ASP A 52 7.05 -5.91 19.55
C ASP A 52 5.70 -5.45 18.99
N LYS A 53 5.70 -4.46 18.09
CA LYS A 53 4.48 -4.01 17.42
C LYS A 53 3.85 -5.15 16.64
N ALA A 54 2.53 -5.26 16.76
CA ALA A 54 1.76 -6.17 15.95
C ALA A 54 1.80 -5.72 14.48
N LEU A 55 1.89 -6.70 13.60
CA LEU A 55 1.80 -6.52 12.16
C LEU A 55 0.34 -6.67 11.73
N HIS A 56 -0.13 -5.74 10.89
CA HIS A 56 -1.50 -5.75 10.38
C HIS A 56 -1.55 -6.49 9.05
N ILE A 57 -2.37 -7.54 8.99
CA ILE A 57 -2.67 -8.29 7.77
C ILE A 57 -4.18 -8.41 7.62
N GLY A 58 -4.69 -8.42 6.40
CA GLY A 58 -6.11 -8.42 6.12
C GLY A 58 -6.50 -9.37 5.00
N THR A 59 -7.70 -9.16 4.50
CA THR A 59 -8.15 -9.72 3.22
C THR A 59 -7.30 -9.18 2.08
N TYR A 60 -7.45 -9.79 0.90
CA TYR A 60 -6.80 -9.29 -0.31
C TYR A 60 -7.24 -7.85 -0.60
N GLU A 61 -8.55 -7.63 -0.53
CA GLU A 61 -9.21 -6.35 -0.77
C GLU A 61 -8.72 -5.26 0.18
N ALA A 62 -8.59 -5.56 1.48
CA ALA A 62 -8.05 -4.63 2.46
C ALA A 62 -6.60 -4.21 2.14
N ALA A 63 -5.77 -5.15 1.65
CA ALA A 63 -4.41 -4.84 1.24
C ALA A 63 -4.38 -3.94 -0.01
N ILE A 64 -5.28 -4.15 -0.99
CA ILE A 64 -5.36 -3.30 -2.18
C ILE A 64 -5.91 -1.91 -1.85
N GLU A 65 -6.96 -1.82 -1.04
CA GLU A 65 -7.52 -0.54 -0.58
C GLU A 65 -6.50 0.29 0.20
N ASN A 66 -5.64 -0.35 1.00
CA ASN A 66 -4.55 0.35 1.67
C ASN A 66 -3.55 0.99 0.69
N ILE A 67 -3.27 0.35 -0.45
CA ILE A 67 -2.40 0.93 -1.49
C ILE A 67 -3.06 2.17 -2.07
N PHE A 68 -4.31 2.10 -2.52
CA PHE A 68 -5.01 3.25 -3.10
C PHE A 68 -5.18 4.38 -2.10
N ARG A 69 -5.53 4.08 -0.85
CA ARG A 69 -5.57 5.07 0.23
C ARG A 69 -4.23 5.78 0.43
N ARG A 70 -3.10 5.05 0.41
CA ARG A 70 -1.76 5.67 0.55
C ARG A 70 -1.37 6.52 -0.65
N MET A 71 -1.76 6.12 -1.85
CA MET A 71 -1.54 6.93 -3.05
C MET A 71 -2.25 8.28 -2.95
N ASP A 72 -3.53 8.26 -2.56
CA ASP A 72 -4.40 9.44 -2.43
C ASP A 72 -4.03 10.31 -1.20
N ASP A 73 -4.08 9.73 0.02
CA ASP A 73 -3.98 10.50 1.27
C ASP A 73 -2.53 10.85 1.66
N GLN A 74 -1.54 10.10 1.17
CA GLN A 74 -0.15 10.16 1.66
C GLN A 74 0.86 10.49 0.56
N SER A 75 0.39 10.94 -0.62
CA SER A 75 1.25 11.21 -1.76
C SER A 75 2.13 10.02 -2.15
N GLY A 76 1.66 8.80 -1.88
CA GLY A 76 2.39 7.56 -2.12
C GLY A 76 2.42 7.15 -3.59
N SER A 77 1.81 7.93 -4.50
CA SER A 77 1.66 7.55 -5.90
C SER A 77 3.00 7.27 -6.58
N SER A 78 4.10 7.92 -6.21
CA SER A 78 5.45 7.64 -6.76
C SER A 78 6.19 6.48 -6.09
N GLU A 79 5.65 5.88 -5.03
CA GLU A 79 6.32 4.81 -4.27
C GLU A 79 6.21 3.45 -4.98
N GLN A 80 7.23 2.61 -4.81
CA GLN A 80 7.14 1.19 -5.18
C GLN A 80 6.42 0.43 -4.05
N PHE A 81 5.23 -0.06 -4.35
CA PHE A 81 4.48 -0.93 -3.43
C PHE A 81 4.78 -2.39 -3.68
N PHE A 82 4.53 -3.21 -2.67
CA PHE A 82 4.58 -4.66 -2.72
C PHE A 82 3.31 -5.22 -2.10
N LEU A 83 2.76 -6.26 -2.73
CA LEU A 83 1.71 -7.08 -2.16
C LEU A 83 2.32 -8.36 -1.61
N HIS A 84 2.03 -8.64 -0.35
CA HIS A 84 2.54 -9.79 0.39
C HIS A 84 1.40 -10.78 0.66
N ARG A 85 1.55 -12.03 0.21
CA ARG A 85 0.68 -13.16 0.60
C ARG A 85 1.31 -13.89 1.77
N VAL A 86 0.55 -14.05 2.86
CA VAL A 86 1.04 -14.44 4.17
C VAL A 86 0.43 -15.78 4.59
N LYS A 87 1.30 -16.69 5.02
CA LYS A 87 0.94 -17.92 5.74
C LYS A 87 1.24 -17.74 7.21
N LEU A 88 0.23 -17.94 8.05
CA LEU A 88 0.43 -18.06 9.50
C LEU A 88 1.00 -19.44 9.84
N ARG A 89 1.65 -19.54 10.99
CA ARG A 89 2.10 -20.83 11.50
C ARG A 89 0.90 -21.68 11.92
N PRO A 90 0.96 -23.03 11.74
CA PRO A 90 -0.09 -23.92 12.19
C PRO A 90 -0.37 -23.88 13.71
N ASP A 91 0.63 -23.50 14.50
CA ASP A 91 0.57 -23.36 15.96
C ASP A 91 0.18 -21.94 16.41
N SER A 92 -0.29 -21.07 15.50
CA SER A 92 -0.78 -19.74 15.86
C SER A 92 -2.02 -19.84 16.75
N VAL A 93 -2.00 -19.10 17.86
CA VAL A 93 -3.10 -19.06 18.83
C VAL A 93 -3.86 -17.76 18.63
N ILE A 94 -5.10 -17.89 18.18
CA ILE A 94 -5.99 -16.78 17.86
C ILE A 94 -6.85 -16.43 19.08
N GLN A 95 -6.92 -15.15 19.43
CA GLN A 95 -7.86 -14.66 20.45
C GLN A 95 -9.30 -15.06 20.09
N ALA A 96 -10.04 -15.55 21.09
CA ALA A 96 -11.43 -15.94 20.89
C ALA A 96 -12.32 -14.72 20.60
N GLY A 97 -13.12 -14.80 19.53
CA GLY A 97 -14.01 -13.73 19.08
C GLY A 97 -13.44 -12.87 17.94
N VAL A 98 -14.21 -11.83 17.61
CA VAL A 98 -13.81 -10.73 16.71
C VAL A 98 -13.99 -9.45 17.51
N HIS A 99 -12.97 -8.61 17.51
CA HIS A 99 -12.88 -7.46 18.39
C HIS A 99 -12.90 -6.14 17.64
N LYS A 100 -12.85 -5.04 18.39
CA LYS A 100 -12.59 -3.71 17.82
C LYS A 100 -11.11 -3.61 17.45
N GLU A 101 -10.82 -2.76 16.47
CA GLU A 101 -9.46 -2.51 16.04
C GLU A 101 -8.59 -2.03 17.23
N PRO A 102 -7.42 -2.67 17.49
CA PRO A 102 -6.65 -2.45 18.72
C PRO A 102 -5.64 -1.27 18.61
N THR A 103 -5.87 -0.31 17.71
CA THR A 103 -4.90 0.73 17.39
C THR A 103 -4.97 1.89 18.39
N ASN A 104 -3.80 2.45 18.71
CA ASN A 104 -3.71 3.73 19.40
C ASN A 104 -3.83 4.91 18.41
N PHE A 105 -3.71 6.15 18.90
CA PHE A 105 -3.84 7.35 18.05
C PHE A 105 -2.79 7.45 16.91
N VAL A 106 -1.71 6.66 16.95
CA VAL A 106 -0.69 6.57 15.89
C VAL A 106 -0.80 5.30 15.04
N GLY A 107 -1.85 4.49 15.22
CA GLY A 107 -2.07 3.26 14.47
C GLY A 107 -1.26 2.05 14.97
N ASP A 108 -0.54 2.16 16.08
CA ASP A 108 0.22 1.03 16.63
C ASP A 108 -0.70 0.11 17.45
N ALA A 109 -0.51 -1.20 17.29
CA ALA A 109 -1.14 -2.22 18.11
C ALA A 109 -0.09 -3.09 18.82
N TYR A 110 -0.35 -3.45 20.07
CA TYR A 110 0.51 -4.32 20.87
C TYR A 110 -0.33 -5.47 21.42
N LEU A 111 -0.05 -6.70 20.97
CA LEU A 111 -0.89 -7.85 21.34
C LEU A 111 -0.88 -8.13 22.84
N ALA A 112 0.25 -7.88 23.52
CA ALA A 112 0.36 -8.05 24.97
C ALA A 112 -0.60 -7.15 25.77
N GLU A 113 -1.13 -6.09 25.16
CA GLU A 113 -2.05 -5.15 25.82
C GLU A 113 -3.52 -5.52 25.62
N VAL A 114 -3.83 -6.35 24.62
CA VAL A 114 -5.21 -6.66 24.20
C VAL A 114 -5.56 -8.15 24.21
N CYS A 115 -4.57 -9.03 24.35
CA CYS A 115 -4.74 -10.48 24.33
C CYS A 115 -4.38 -11.15 25.66
N GLY A 116 -4.90 -12.37 25.86
CA GLY A 116 -4.45 -13.25 26.94
C GLY A 116 -3.03 -13.80 26.71
N GLN A 117 -2.42 -14.37 27.75
CA GLN A 117 -1.09 -15.01 27.63
C GLN A 117 -1.09 -16.12 26.58
N GLY A 118 -0.03 -16.19 25.77
CA GLY A 118 0.16 -17.21 24.73
C GLY A 118 -0.56 -16.95 23.42
N VAL A 119 -1.39 -15.91 23.33
CA VAL A 119 -2.05 -15.49 22.09
C VAL A 119 -1.10 -14.65 21.24
N ASN A 120 -1.01 -14.97 19.95
CA ASN A 120 -0.13 -14.27 19.01
C ASN A 120 -0.87 -13.77 17.74
N VAL A 121 -2.19 -13.93 17.70
CA VAL A 121 -3.06 -13.42 16.63
C VAL A 121 -4.33 -12.83 17.23
N TYR A 122 -4.67 -11.61 16.82
CA TYR A 122 -5.87 -10.89 17.25
C TYR A 122 -6.75 -10.54 16.06
N ARG A 123 -8.00 -11.01 16.06
CA ARG A 123 -9.00 -10.72 15.02
C ARG A 123 -9.77 -9.46 15.36
N TYR A 124 -9.86 -8.52 14.42
CA TYR A 124 -10.65 -7.32 14.61
C TYR A 124 -11.44 -6.95 13.35
N VAL A 125 -12.50 -6.15 13.56
CA VAL A 125 -13.23 -5.49 12.47
C VAL A 125 -12.42 -4.28 12.03
N ASN A 126 -11.97 -4.28 10.78
CA ASN A 126 -11.28 -3.17 10.15
C ASN A 126 -12.27 -2.02 9.95
N VAL A 127 -11.87 -0.80 10.35
CA VAL A 127 -12.70 0.40 10.19
C VAL A 127 -12.10 1.42 9.21
N HIS A 128 -10.88 1.18 8.73
CA HIS A 128 -10.11 2.15 7.96
C HIS A 128 -9.94 1.74 6.49
N GLU A 129 -9.33 0.58 6.22
CA GLU A 129 -9.02 0.12 4.86
C GLU A 129 -10.15 -0.68 4.23
N ASP A 130 -10.82 -1.52 5.00
CA ASP A 130 -11.96 -2.35 4.56
C ASP A 130 -13.06 -2.29 5.63
N PRO A 131 -13.91 -1.24 5.60
CA PRO A 131 -14.92 -1.04 6.63
C PRO A 131 -15.85 -2.25 6.75
N SER A 132 -15.86 -2.86 7.94
CA SER A 132 -16.60 -4.10 8.27
C SER A 132 -15.92 -5.42 7.86
N GLY A 133 -14.76 -5.37 7.21
CA GLY A 133 -13.92 -6.53 6.94
C GLY A 133 -13.21 -7.05 8.20
N VAL A 134 -12.85 -8.34 8.22
CA VAL A 134 -12.04 -8.91 9.31
C VAL A 134 -10.57 -8.86 8.94
N SER A 135 -9.77 -8.23 9.79
CA SER A 135 -8.31 -8.19 9.71
C SER A 135 -7.67 -8.79 10.95
N LEU A 136 -6.36 -9.07 10.87
CA LEU A 136 -5.56 -9.60 11.95
C LEU A 136 -4.46 -8.63 12.35
N ALA A 137 -4.25 -8.50 13.66
CA ALA A 137 -3.01 -8.00 14.22
C ALA A 137 -2.23 -9.22 14.72
N VAL A 138 -1.01 -9.42 14.23
CA VAL A 138 -0.22 -10.62 14.51
C VAL A 138 1.14 -10.25 15.08
N ASN A 139 1.66 -11.07 15.99
CA ASN A 139 3.08 -10.99 16.31
C ASN A 139 3.88 -11.43 15.07
N ALA A 140 5.02 -10.80 14.79
CA ALA A 140 5.89 -11.20 13.68
C ALA A 140 6.26 -12.69 13.71
N THR A 141 6.35 -13.29 14.90
CA THR A 141 6.61 -14.73 15.11
C THR A 141 5.45 -15.65 14.71
N ALA A 142 4.22 -15.14 14.59
CA ALA A 142 3.06 -15.92 14.13
C ALA A 142 3.06 -16.12 12.60
N ILE A 143 3.88 -15.35 11.87
CA ILE A 143 4.05 -15.49 10.42
C ILE A 143 5.03 -16.64 10.15
N HIS A 144 4.60 -17.61 9.34
CA HIS A 144 5.42 -18.73 8.89
C HIS A 144 6.21 -18.39 7.63
N ALA A 145 5.51 -17.89 6.61
CA ALA A 145 6.11 -17.63 5.31
C ALA A 145 5.36 -16.53 4.56
N VAL A 146 6.07 -15.85 3.66
CA VAL A 146 5.53 -14.79 2.82
C VAL A 146 5.97 -14.99 1.36
N GLN A 147 5.09 -14.69 0.42
CA GLN A 147 5.43 -14.39 -0.97
C GLN A 147 5.13 -12.92 -1.25
N SER A 148 5.95 -12.28 -2.09
CA SER A 148 5.81 -10.87 -2.40
C SER A 148 5.84 -10.67 -3.91
N ILE A 149 4.98 -9.79 -4.43
CA ILE A 149 5.08 -9.29 -5.80
C ILE A 149 5.14 -7.75 -5.79
N PRO A 150 5.85 -7.11 -6.74
CA PRO A 150 5.80 -5.67 -6.90
C PRO A 150 4.44 -5.23 -7.46
N ILE A 151 4.01 -4.04 -7.06
CA ILE A 151 2.80 -3.37 -7.53
C ILE A 151 3.19 -2.01 -8.14
N PRO A 152 2.69 -1.61 -9.32
CA PRO A 152 1.65 -2.27 -10.15
C PRO A 152 2.07 -3.61 -10.74
N LEU A 153 1.09 -4.43 -11.16
CA LEU A 153 1.39 -5.65 -11.91
C LEU A 153 2.10 -5.32 -13.22
N PRO A 154 3.10 -6.11 -13.63
CA PRO A 154 3.70 -5.97 -14.96
C PRO A 154 2.65 -6.15 -16.06
N VAL A 155 2.66 -5.24 -17.04
CA VAL A 155 1.81 -5.31 -18.22
C VAL A 155 2.68 -5.23 -19.46
N ASP A 156 2.35 -6.01 -20.48
CA ASP A 156 3.00 -5.93 -21.77
C ASP A 156 2.78 -4.53 -22.37
N GLY A 157 3.87 -3.83 -22.69
CA GLY A 157 3.81 -2.50 -23.32
C GLY A 157 3.13 -2.50 -24.69
N ALA A 158 3.03 -3.66 -25.35
CA ALA A 158 2.29 -3.84 -26.59
C ALA A 158 0.76 -4.02 -26.39
N HIS A 159 0.27 -4.00 -25.14
CA HIS A 159 -1.16 -4.09 -24.88
C HIS A 159 -1.92 -2.97 -25.63
N PRO A 160 -3.00 -3.29 -26.38
CA PRO A 160 -3.67 -2.31 -27.25
C PRO A 160 -4.07 -1.02 -26.52
N TRP A 161 -4.63 -1.13 -25.31
CA TRP A 161 -4.99 0.04 -24.52
C TRP A 161 -3.78 0.92 -24.14
N ILE A 162 -2.61 0.33 -23.86
CA ILE A 162 -1.39 1.09 -23.56
C ILE A 162 -0.92 1.85 -24.80
N VAL A 163 -0.95 1.20 -25.97
CA VAL A 163 -0.59 1.82 -27.25
C VAL A 163 -1.50 3.01 -27.54
N ASP A 164 -2.82 2.83 -27.43
CA ASP A 164 -3.82 3.88 -27.68
C ASP A 164 -3.70 5.04 -26.67
N ALA A 165 -3.56 4.73 -25.38
CA ALA A 165 -3.38 5.73 -24.33
C ALA A 165 -2.08 6.52 -24.50
N THR A 166 -0.99 5.84 -24.89
CA THR A 166 0.30 6.49 -25.15
C THR A 166 0.21 7.43 -26.36
N ALA A 167 -0.51 7.02 -27.41
CA ALA A 167 -0.76 7.87 -28.57
C ALA A 167 -1.54 9.13 -28.18
N ARG A 168 -2.63 8.99 -27.40
CA ARG A 168 -3.43 10.12 -26.88
C ARG A 168 -2.59 11.12 -26.08
N LEU A 169 -1.73 10.63 -25.18
CA LEU A 169 -0.83 11.48 -24.39
C LEU A 169 0.20 12.17 -25.29
N THR A 170 0.75 11.46 -26.27
CA THR A 170 1.72 12.02 -27.23
C THR A 170 1.10 13.13 -28.08
N ASP A 171 -0.14 12.94 -28.55
CA ASP A 171 -0.88 13.97 -29.27
C ASP A 171 -1.14 15.19 -28.38
N ALA A 172 -1.49 14.97 -27.11
CA ALA A 172 -1.72 16.02 -26.13
C ALA A 172 -0.48 16.89 -25.86
N CYS A 173 0.74 16.38 -26.04
CA CYS A 173 1.97 17.20 -25.94
C CYS A 173 2.01 18.36 -26.93
N SER A 174 1.37 18.21 -28.10
CA SER A 174 1.35 19.22 -29.16
C SER A 174 0.17 20.19 -29.05
N MET A 175 -0.70 19.99 -28.06
CA MET A 175 -1.94 20.74 -27.89
C MET A 175 -1.75 21.94 -26.96
N PRO A 176 -2.49 23.05 -27.18
CA PRO A 176 -2.42 24.20 -26.29
C PRO A 176 -2.94 23.86 -24.88
N PRO A 177 -2.45 24.51 -23.82
CA PRO A 177 -2.92 24.29 -22.45
C PRO A 177 -4.43 24.47 -22.30
N VAL A 178 -5.04 23.64 -21.46
CA VAL A 178 -6.47 23.71 -21.13
C VAL A 178 -6.73 24.93 -20.26
N GLN A 179 -7.55 25.83 -20.79
CA GLN A 179 -7.89 27.08 -20.12
C GLN A 179 -8.94 26.86 -19.02
N PRO A 180 -8.75 27.40 -17.81
CA PRO A 180 -9.74 27.31 -16.75
C PRO A 180 -11.01 28.08 -17.14
N ARG A 181 -12.17 27.55 -16.77
CA ARG A 181 -13.49 28.13 -17.08
C ARG A 181 -14.21 28.62 -15.82
N GLY A 182 -15.15 29.55 -15.98
CA GLY A 182 -16.06 29.99 -14.92
C GLY A 182 -15.35 30.58 -13.69
N ILE A 183 -15.72 30.09 -12.50
CA ILE A 183 -15.19 30.56 -11.21
C ILE A 183 -13.68 30.32 -11.10
N LEU A 184 -13.16 29.22 -11.64
CA LEU A 184 -11.72 28.89 -11.62
C LEU A 184 -10.87 29.96 -12.32
N ARG A 185 -11.38 30.49 -13.44
CA ARG A 185 -10.74 31.63 -14.12
C ARG A 185 -10.78 32.90 -13.29
N LYS A 186 -11.90 33.15 -12.59
CA LYS A 186 -12.09 34.35 -11.76
C LYS A 186 -11.15 34.38 -10.54
N ILE A 187 -10.84 33.22 -9.98
CA ILE A 187 -9.92 33.09 -8.84
C ILE A 187 -8.45 32.91 -9.26
N GLY A 188 -8.14 33.03 -10.56
CA GLY A 188 -6.76 33.03 -11.04
C GLY A 188 -6.06 31.66 -11.04
N VAL A 189 -6.82 30.56 -11.11
CA VAL A 189 -6.22 29.22 -11.29
C VAL A 189 -5.40 29.21 -12.59
N LYS A 190 -4.19 28.64 -12.55
CA LYS A 190 -3.32 28.55 -13.74
C LYS A 190 -3.87 27.53 -14.75
N PRO A 191 -3.65 27.73 -16.07
CA PRO A 191 -3.92 26.71 -17.07
C PRO A 191 -3.17 25.41 -16.77
N THR A 192 -3.84 24.28 -17.02
CA THR A 192 -3.22 22.95 -16.95
C THR A 192 -2.73 22.58 -18.34
N SER A 193 -1.60 21.89 -18.48
CA SER A 193 -1.16 21.41 -19.79
C SER A 193 -2.18 20.45 -20.38
N ALA A 194 -2.25 20.37 -21.72
CA ALA A 194 -3.12 19.39 -22.38
C ALA A 194 -2.70 17.96 -22.02
N LEU A 195 -1.40 17.71 -21.89
CA LEU A 195 -0.85 16.42 -21.44
C LEU A 195 -1.35 16.01 -20.04
N ALA A 196 -1.21 16.87 -19.03
CA ALA A 196 -1.70 16.56 -17.69
C ALA A 196 -3.23 16.45 -17.62
N SER A 197 -3.95 17.19 -18.48
CA SER A 197 -5.40 17.04 -18.59
C SER A 197 -5.78 15.68 -19.18
N GLU A 198 -5.10 15.24 -20.25
CA GLU A 198 -5.36 13.94 -20.89
C GLU A 198 -5.03 12.77 -19.95
N ALA A 199 -3.93 12.87 -19.20
CA ALA A 199 -3.57 11.88 -18.19
C ALA A 199 -4.67 11.69 -17.12
N ARG A 200 -5.29 12.80 -16.67
CA ARG A 200 -6.44 12.75 -15.75
C ARG A 200 -7.68 12.13 -16.37
N GLU A 201 -7.93 12.33 -17.66
CA GLU A 201 -9.06 11.69 -18.34
C GLU A 201 -8.83 10.18 -18.50
N LEU A 202 -7.61 9.74 -18.83
CA LEU A 202 -7.25 8.33 -18.87
C LEU A 202 -7.42 7.66 -17.49
N GLU A 203 -6.98 8.33 -16.42
CA GLU A 203 -7.16 7.82 -15.06
C GLU A 203 -8.65 7.67 -14.71
N LYS A 204 -9.48 8.68 -15.00
CA LYS A 204 -10.94 8.60 -14.80
C LYS A 204 -11.59 7.48 -15.60
N GLU A 205 -11.20 7.33 -16.87
CA GLU A 205 -11.71 6.30 -17.76
C GLU A 205 -11.47 4.92 -17.15
N VAL A 206 -10.24 4.67 -16.72
CA VAL A 206 -9.83 3.41 -16.10
C VAL A 206 -10.49 3.20 -14.73
N ALA A 207 -10.51 4.23 -13.87
CA ALA A 207 -11.14 4.20 -12.56
C ALA A 207 -12.66 3.92 -12.64
N SER A 208 -13.33 4.28 -13.74
CA SER A 208 -14.75 4.05 -13.94
C SER A 208 -15.14 2.56 -13.91
N SER A 209 -14.18 1.67 -14.21
CA SER A 209 -14.36 0.22 -14.15
C SER A 209 -14.22 -0.37 -12.74
N LEU A 210 -13.68 0.40 -11.79
CA LEU A 210 -13.42 -0.04 -10.43
C LEU A 210 -14.66 0.07 -9.52
N PRO A 211 -14.71 -0.72 -8.42
CA PRO A 211 -15.63 -0.51 -7.32
C PRO A 211 -15.55 0.92 -6.77
N PHE A 212 -16.63 1.39 -6.15
CA PHE A 212 -16.79 2.80 -5.76
C PHE A 212 -15.64 3.33 -4.89
N THR A 213 -15.22 2.59 -3.86
CA THR A 213 -14.14 3.01 -2.93
C THR A 213 -12.81 3.16 -3.66
N SER A 214 -12.42 2.15 -4.43
CA SER A 214 -11.18 2.15 -5.21
C SER A 214 -11.20 3.22 -6.30
N ARG A 215 -12.35 3.42 -6.97
CA ARG A 215 -12.54 4.46 -8.00
C ARG A 215 -12.25 5.86 -7.47
N THR A 216 -12.66 6.16 -6.24
CA THR A 216 -12.47 7.50 -5.66
C THR A 216 -11.06 7.76 -5.17
N ARG A 217 -10.23 6.71 -5.01
CA ARG A 217 -8.89 6.77 -4.40
C ARG A 217 -7.75 6.44 -5.38
N LEU A 218 -8.06 6.03 -6.61
CA LEU A 218 -7.02 5.77 -7.59
C LEU A 218 -6.37 7.11 -7.99
N ASP A 219 -5.16 7.33 -7.53
CA ASP A 219 -4.25 8.38 -8.00
C ASP A 219 -2.93 7.72 -8.42
N ALA A 220 -2.74 7.54 -9.73
CA ALA A 220 -1.54 6.91 -10.24
C ALA A 220 -0.34 7.88 -10.30
N GLY A 221 -0.51 9.16 -10.00
CA GLY A 221 0.55 10.15 -9.95
C GLY A 221 1.27 10.32 -11.29
N PHE A 222 0.64 11.03 -12.22
CA PHE A 222 1.26 11.34 -13.51
C PHE A 222 2.45 12.29 -13.36
N ASP A 223 3.65 11.82 -13.71
CA ASP A 223 4.86 12.64 -13.81
C ASP A 223 5.04 13.17 -15.23
N GLU A 224 4.59 14.41 -15.43
CA GLU A 224 4.69 15.10 -16.72
C GLU A 224 6.14 15.30 -17.18
N ALA A 225 7.09 15.51 -16.24
CA ALA A 225 8.49 15.73 -16.58
C ALA A 225 9.17 14.44 -17.07
N ALA A 226 8.75 13.28 -16.56
CA ALA A 226 9.26 11.98 -16.98
C ALA A 226 8.64 11.44 -18.28
N PHE A 227 7.51 11.99 -18.73
CA PHE A 227 6.75 11.44 -19.86
C PHE A 227 7.57 11.29 -21.13
N ALA A 228 8.38 12.31 -21.48
CA ALA A 228 9.18 12.28 -22.72
C ALA A 228 10.24 11.16 -22.73
N ALA A 229 10.75 10.77 -21.56
CA ALA A 229 11.74 9.71 -21.43
C ALA A 229 11.09 8.31 -21.46
N SER A 230 9.86 8.20 -20.93
CA SER A 230 9.14 6.92 -20.80
C SER A 230 7.63 7.07 -21.08
N PRO A 231 7.21 7.25 -22.35
CA PRO A 231 5.82 7.57 -22.68
C PRO A 231 4.80 6.49 -22.28
N THR A 232 5.23 5.23 -22.25
CA THR A 232 4.38 4.08 -21.90
C THR A 232 4.26 3.84 -20.40
N ALA A 233 5.09 4.48 -19.56
CA ALA A 233 5.17 4.17 -18.14
C ALA A 233 3.87 4.46 -17.39
N PHE A 234 3.25 5.62 -17.64
CA PHE A 234 2.01 6.00 -16.96
C PHE A 234 0.81 5.12 -17.39
N PRO A 235 0.54 4.89 -18.69
CA PRO A 235 -0.49 3.93 -19.09
C PRO A 235 -0.24 2.51 -18.54
N ALA A 236 1.00 2.01 -18.59
CA ALA A 236 1.33 0.69 -18.03
C ALA A 236 1.03 0.61 -16.52
N LYS A 237 1.36 1.67 -15.77
CA LYS A 237 1.05 1.78 -14.35
C LYS A 237 -0.45 1.78 -14.09
N LEU A 238 -1.23 2.59 -14.80
CA LEU A 238 -2.70 2.63 -14.66
C LEU A 238 -3.33 1.25 -14.89
N LEU A 239 -2.93 0.57 -15.96
CA LEU A 239 -3.46 -0.75 -16.28
C LEU A 239 -3.01 -1.80 -15.25
N GLY A 240 -1.75 -1.75 -14.82
CA GLY A 240 -1.23 -2.67 -13.80
C GLY A 240 -1.87 -2.49 -12.42
N LEU A 241 -2.26 -1.26 -12.04
CA LEU A 241 -3.00 -1.00 -10.81
C LEU A 241 -4.44 -1.51 -10.87
N THR A 242 -5.10 -1.37 -12.01
CA THR A 242 -6.50 -1.81 -12.15
C THR A 242 -6.65 -3.31 -12.26
N ARG A 243 -5.67 -4.00 -12.84
CA ARG A 243 -5.62 -5.47 -12.85
C ARG A 243 -5.59 -6.10 -11.45
N LEU A 244 -5.16 -5.37 -10.41
CA LEU A 244 -5.28 -5.84 -9.02
C LEU A 244 -6.74 -6.13 -8.66
N VAL A 245 -7.67 -5.33 -9.18
CA VAL A 245 -9.10 -5.48 -8.88
C VAL A 245 -9.81 -6.30 -9.95
N SER A 246 -9.49 -6.07 -11.23
CA SER A 246 -10.22 -6.67 -12.34
C SER A 246 -9.72 -8.07 -12.76
N ASP A 247 -8.52 -8.47 -12.35
CA ASP A 247 -7.85 -9.71 -12.79
C ASP A 247 -7.13 -10.39 -11.63
N PHE A 248 -7.93 -10.81 -10.64
CA PHE A 248 -7.43 -11.51 -9.45
C PHE A 248 -6.62 -12.78 -9.77
N GLN A 249 -6.96 -13.49 -10.85
CA GLN A 249 -6.24 -14.70 -11.24
C GLN A 249 -4.80 -14.39 -11.65
N ALA A 250 -4.56 -13.33 -12.42
CA ALA A 250 -3.20 -12.92 -12.77
C ALA A 250 -2.36 -12.55 -11.53
N VAL A 251 -2.99 -11.99 -10.50
CA VAL A 251 -2.33 -11.70 -9.22
C VAL A 251 -1.94 -12.99 -8.50
N LEU A 252 -2.84 -13.97 -8.45
CA LEU A 252 -2.56 -15.28 -7.87
C LEU A 252 -1.46 -16.02 -8.61
N ASP A 253 -1.49 -16.03 -9.95
CA ASP A 253 -0.46 -16.66 -10.77
C ASP A 253 0.90 -16.00 -10.55
N ALA A 254 0.93 -14.66 -10.49
CA ALA A 254 2.13 -13.91 -10.15
C ALA A 254 2.67 -14.31 -8.77
N LEU A 255 1.81 -14.37 -7.75
CA LEU A 255 2.20 -14.83 -6.40
C LEU A 255 2.65 -16.29 -6.37
N ASP A 256 1.99 -17.18 -7.10
CA ASP A 256 2.33 -18.61 -7.18
C ASP A 256 3.68 -18.84 -7.85
N SER A 257 4.09 -17.95 -8.76
CA SER A 257 5.42 -17.96 -9.37
C SER A 257 6.56 -17.54 -8.42
N GLN A 258 6.24 -16.90 -7.29
CA GLN A 258 7.24 -16.44 -6.34
C GLN A 258 7.59 -17.54 -5.34
N PRO A 259 8.86 -17.67 -4.91
CA PRO A 259 9.20 -18.59 -3.84
C PRO A 259 8.60 -18.12 -2.50
N TRP A 260 8.20 -19.08 -1.66
CA TRP A 260 7.88 -18.78 -0.27
C TRP A 260 9.17 -18.47 0.49
N ARG A 261 9.24 -17.28 1.09
CA ARG A 261 10.28 -16.92 2.06
C ARG A 261 9.79 -17.26 3.46
N VAL A 262 10.45 -18.21 4.11
CA VAL A 262 10.22 -18.50 5.54
C VAL A 262 10.74 -17.33 6.36
N VAL A 263 9.94 -16.89 7.34
CA VAL A 263 10.27 -15.73 8.20
C VAL A 263 10.65 -16.19 9.58
#